data_AF-A0A1J3CBD1-F1
#
_entry.id   AF-A0A1J3CBD1-F1
#
_cell.length_a   1.000
_cell.length_b   1.000
_cell.length_c   1.000
_cell.angle_alpha   90.00
_cell.angle_beta   90.00
_cell.angle_gamma   90.00
#
_symmetry.space_group_name_H-M   'P 1'
#
loop_
_entity.id
_entity.type
_entity.pdbx_description
1 polymer ?
#
loop_
_entity_poly.entity_id
_entity_poly.type
_entity_poly.pdbx_seq_one_letter_code
_entity_poly.pdbx_strand_id
1 'polypeptide(L)' 'RIMDVCYNASNNELVRTQTLVKNAIVQVDATPFKQWYQTHYGVELGNKAGKEAAATTEEKKTSSHLKRKLKQRNASR' A
#
# COMPACT_ATOMS: atom_id res chain seq x y z
N ARG A 1 -0.62 2.43 11.56
CA ARG A 1 -0.29 3.57 12.45
C ARG A 1 -0.78 4.85 11.80
N ILE A 2 -1.41 5.74 12.57
CA ILE A 2 -1.81 7.09 12.12
C ILE A 2 -0.58 7.99 12.26
N MET A 3 -0.25 8.74 11.21
CA MET A 3 0.93 9.61 11.18
C MET A 3 0.55 11.05 11.49
N ASP A 4 -0.41 11.61 10.76
CA ASP A 4 -0.75 13.04 10.80
C ASP A 4 -2.22 13.25 10.40
N VAL A 5 -2.83 14.33 10.91
CA VAL A 5 -4.15 14.84 10.50
C VAL A 5 -3.92 15.94 9.48
N CYS A 6 -4.32 15.72 8.22
CA CYS A 6 -4.03 16.65 7.13
C CYS A 6 -5.18 17.65 6.90
N TYR A 7 -6.42 17.25 7.15
CA TYR A 7 -7.58 18.10 6.89
C TYR A 7 -8.80 17.70 7.72
N ASN A 8 -9.60 18.71 8.09
CA ASN A 8 -10.90 18.55 8.72
C ASN A 8 -11.90 19.54 8.10
N ALA A 9 -13.07 19.07 7.70
CA ALA A 9 -14.07 19.92 7.05
C ALA A 9 -14.78 20.90 8.00
N SER A 10 -14.84 20.60 9.30
CA SER A 10 -15.64 21.35 10.27
C SER A 10 -14.84 22.43 11.00
N ASN A 11 -13.55 22.19 11.27
CA ASN A 11 -12.70 23.13 12.00
C ASN A 11 -11.21 22.91 11.72
N ASN A 12 -10.51 23.96 11.27
CA ASN A 12 -9.07 23.92 10.97
C ASN A 12 -8.19 23.81 12.22
N GLU A 13 -8.67 24.22 13.39
CA GLU A 13 -7.91 24.07 14.63
C GLU A 13 -7.65 22.59 14.96
N LEU A 14 -8.54 21.69 14.54
CA LEU A 14 -8.40 20.24 14.75
C LEU A 14 -7.26 19.64 13.92
N VAL A 15 -6.88 20.29 12.82
CA VAL A 15 -5.69 19.95 12.04
C VAL A 15 -4.44 20.39 12.82
N ARG A 16 -4.45 21.62 13.34
CA ARG A 16 -3.33 22.18 14.12
C ARG A 16 -3.07 21.40 15.41
N THR A 17 -4.11 20.94 16.09
CA THR A 17 -4.02 20.19 17.35
C THR A 17 -3.98 18.68 17.16
N GLN A 18 -3.95 18.18 15.92
CA GLN A 18 -3.88 16.73 15.64
C GLN A 18 -5.02 15.93 16.30
N THR A 19 -6.23 16.52 16.32
CA THR A 19 -7.38 15.93 17.01
C THR A 19 -8.15 15.00 16.07
N LEU A 20 -8.32 13.75 16.52
CA LEU A 20 -9.02 12.71 15.76
C LEU A 20 -10.53 12.80 15.99
N VAL A 21 -11.26 13.12 14.92
CA VAL A 21 -12.73 13.07 14.88
C VAL A 21 -13.18 12.28 13.65
N LYS A 22 -14.44 11.84 13.64
CA LYS A 22 -15.03 11.17 12.48
C LYS A 22 -14.92 12.08 11.24
N ASN A 23 -14.58 11.49 10.09
CA ASN A 23 -14.36 12.16 8.80
C ASN A 23 -13.12 13.07 8.71
N ALA A 24 -12.18 13.01 9.67
CA ALA A 24 -10.87 13.64 9.48
C ALA A 24 -10.08 12.92 8.37
N ILE A 25 -9.43 13.69 7.50
CA ILE A 25 -8.49 13.14 6.50
C ILE A 25 -7.13 13.04 7.16
N VAL A 26 -6.58 11.82 7.20
CA VAL A 26 -5.35 11.50 7.92
C VAL A 26 -4.36 10.77 7.02
N GLN A 27 -3.07 10.97 7.28
CA GLN A 27 -2.01 10.17 6.68
C GLN A 27 -1.77 8.90 7.51
N VAL A 28 -1.68 7.76 6.83
CA VAL A 28 -1.48 6.45 7.44
C VAL A 28 -0.23 5.76 6.90
N ASP A 29 0.37 4.91 7.75
CA ASP A 29 1.50 4.07 7.37
C ASP A 29 1.09 3.06 6.29
N ALA A 30 1.77 3.13 5.13
CA ALA A 30 1.49 2.30 3.96
C ALA A 30 2.17 0.91 4.01
N THR A 31 3.11 0.67 4.93
CA THR A 31 3.93 -0.55 4.97
C THR A 31 3.11 -1.85 5.02
N PRO A 32 2.08 -1.97 5.88
CA PRO A 32 1.25 -3.18 5.92
C PRO A 32 0.53 -3.46 4.60
N PHE A 33 0.07 -2.41 3.90
CA PHE A 33 -0.61 -2.54 2.62
C PHE A 33 0.35 -2.96 1.50
N LYS A 34 1.57 -2.40 1.48
CA LYS A 34 2.63 -2.80 0.54
C LYS A 34 3.02 -4.27 0.73
N GLN A 35 3.20 -4.71 1.98
CA GLN A 35 3.54 -6.10 2.29
C GLN A 35 2.42 -7.07 1.89
N TRP A 36 1.15 -6.71 2.16
CA TRP A 36 0.01 -7.50 1.72
C TRP A 36 -0.04 -7.59 0.19
N TYR A 37 0.14 -6.48 -0.51
CA TYR A 37 0.11 -6.44 -1.97
C TYR A 37 1.21 -7.30 -2.59
N GLN A 38 2.43 -7.22 -2.04
CA GLN A 38 3.55 -8.08 -2.44
C GLN A 38 3.23 -9.56 -2.22
N THR A 39 2.63 -9.92 -1.09
CA THR A 39 2.27 -11.32 -0.80
C THR A 39 1.10 -11.81 -1.66
N HIS A 40 0.14 -10.93 -1.96
CA HIS A 40 -1.10 -11.28 -2.65
C HIS A 40 -0.93 -11.40 -4.16
N TYR A 41 -0.15 -10.49 -4.76
CA TYR A 41 0.06 -10.37 -6.21
C TYR A 41 1.49 -10.70 -6.64
N GLY A 42 2.44 -10.82 -5.72
CA GLY A 42 3.85 -11.05 -6.05
C GLY A 42 4.54 -9.84 -6.68
N VAL A 43 3.97 -8.64 -6.53
CA VAL A 43 4.47 -7.40 -7.14
C VAL A 43 4.98 -6.47 -6.06
N GLU A 44 6.20 -5.98 -6.21
CA GLU A 44 6.74 -4.95 -5.32
C GLU A 44 6.22 -3.56 -5.68
N LEU A 45 5.57 -2.90 -4.73
CA LEU A 45 4.98 -1.59 -4.90
C LEU A 45 5.93 -0.48 -4.39
N GLY A 46 6.02 0.66 -5.08
CA GLY A 46 6.72 1.84 -4.56
C GLY A 46 8.21 1.94 -4.90
N ASN A 47 8.68 1.25 -5.94
CA ASN A 47 10.01 1.53 -6.50
C ASN A 47 9.93 2.90 -7.20
N LYS A 48 10.69 3.88 -6.70
CA LYS A 48 10.78 5.22 -7.29
C LYS A 48 11.28 5.04 -8.72
N ALA A 49 10.52 5.52 -9.71
CA ALA A 49 10.86 5.40 -11.12
C ALA A 49 12.32 5.85 -11.33
N GLY A 50 13.21 4.89 -11.64
CA GLY A 50 14.64 5.14 -11.86
C GLY A 50 15.60 4.28 -11.02
N LYS A 51 15.16 3.67 -9.91
CA LYS A 51 15.95 2.65 -9.19
C LYS A 51 15.18 1.35 -9.15
N GLU A 52 15.54 0.45 -10.07
CA GLU A 52 15.16 -0.97 -10.01
C GLU A 52 13.66 -1.27 -10.16
N ALA A 53 13.07 -0.86 -11.29
CA ALA A 53 11.86 -1.50 -11.79
C ALA A 53 12.11 -2.93 -12.35
N ALA A 54 13.35 -3.43 -12.26
CA ALA A 54 13.81 -4.66 -12.90
C ALA A 54 14.29 -5.77 -11.93
N ALA A 55 14.36 -5.54 -10.62
CA ALA A 55 15.07 -6.46 -9.72
C ALA A 55 14.22 -7.54 -9.02
N THR A 56 12.89 -7.46 -9.02
CA THR A 56 12.08 -8.36 -8.15
C THR A 56 10.82 -8.85 -8.83
N THR A 57 10.96 -9.30 -10.08
CA THR A 57 10.38 -10.62 -10.41
C THR A 57 11.38 -11.65 -9.87
N GLU A 58 11.62 -11.65 -8.55
CA GLU A 58 12.22 -12.81 -7.93
C GLU A 58 11.19 -13.90 -8.13
N GLU A 59 11.42 -14.74 -9.13
CA GLU A 59 10.78 -16.04 -9.28
C GLU A 59 11.16 -16.87 -8.06
N LYS A 60 10.57 -16.55 -6.91
CA LYS A 60 10.54 -17.44 -5.77
C LYS A 60 9.95 -18.72 -6.33
N LYS A 61 10.73 -19.80 -6.32
CA LYS A 61 10.33 -21.12 -6.82
C LYS A 61 9.06 -21.53 -6.08
N THR A 62 7.93 -21.22 -6.68
CA THR A 62 6.60 -21.41 -6.13
C THR A 62 5.94 -22.55 -6.87
N SER A 63 5.04 -23.25 -6.15
CA SER A 63 4.20 -24.30 -6.73
C SER A 63 3.44 -23.81 -7.96
N SER A 64 3.25 -24.68 -8.94
CA SER A 64 2.46 -24.43 -10.16
C SER A 64 1.05 -23.89 -9.85
N HIS A 65 0.46 -24.32 -8.73
CA HIS A 65 -0.84 -23.85 -8.27
C HIS A 65 -0.83 -22.37 -7.85
N LEU A 66 0.24 -21.92 -7.20
CA LEU A 66 0.37 -20.51 -6.81
C LEU A 66 0.59 -19.63 -8.03
N LYS A 67 1.40 -20.07 -9.00
CA LYS A 67 1.57 -19.35 -10.27
C LYS A 67 0.24 -19.18 -11.01
N ARG A 68 -0.59 -20.23 -11.07
CA ARG A 68 -1.94 -20.16 -11.66
C ARG A 68 -2.84 -19.16 -10.93
N LYS A 69 -2.84 -19.17 -9.60
CA LYS A 69 -3.64 -18.23 -8.78
C LYS A 69 -3.17 -16.79 -8.96
N LEU A 70 -1.86 -16.54 -8.96
CA LEU A 70 -1.29 -15.21 -9.20
C LEU A 70 -1.63 -14.69 -10.59
N LYS A 71 -1.55 -15.54 -11.62
CA LYS A 71 -1.94 -15.17 -13.00
C LYS A 71 -3.42 -14.78 -13.07
N GLN A 72 -4.31 -15.53 -12.42
CA GLN A 72 -5.73 -15.21 -12.38
C GLN A 72 -6.01 -13.89 -11.65
N ARG A 73 -5.37 -13.67 -10.49
CA ARG A 73 -5.51 -12.43 -9.70
C ARG A 73 -4.98 -11.20 -10.43
N ASN A 74 -3.87 -11.34 -11.14
CA ASN A 74 -3.29 -10.26 -11.93
C ASN A 74 -4.12 -9.92 -13.17
N ALA A 75 -4.98 -10.83 -13.65
CA ALA A 75 -5.85 -10.57 -14.81
C ALA A 75 -7.09 -9.72 -14.48
N SER A 76 -7.55 -9.75 -13.22
CA SER A 76 -8.68 -8.94 -12.73
C SER A 76 -8.25 -7.62 -12.08
N ARG A 77 -6.95 -7.30 -12.13
CA ARG A 77 -6.36 -6.07 -11.63
C ARG A 77 -6.35 -5.02 -12.73
#